data_AF-A0A7V3SNH4-F1
#
_entry.id   AF-A0A7V3SNH4-F1
#
_cell.length_a   1.000
_cell.length_b   1.000
_cell.length_c   1.000
_cell.angle_alpha   90.00
_cell.angle_beta   90.00
_cell.angle_gamma   90.00
#
_symmetry.space_group_name_H-M   'P 1'
#
loop_
_entity.id
_entity.type
_entity.pdbx_description
1 polymer ?
#
loop_
_entity_poly.entity_id
_entity_poly.type
_entity_poly.pdbx_seq_one_letter_code
_entity_poly.pdbx_strand_id
1 'polypeptide(L)'
;MKTAIRVVLVLLLEVACLSLAGAQPLSPKRLNTDPNLAALIAVRGQFTSLLVDEQQALTLPVWAADFSPDEQVDFEQLVSRSFSQLELPERPGWGLFEPAGQHLEIQVRVTDQQGRLGRVEFRDPDTWQLIASIWANAIRTEASGVFSIPADRREMVAAVLNDVGRVLVRMAVDVGKFDTVVPVPVVGNFDPYRFEPVYCPHISPHPDDVFGQPGDPYCPPGHRSGVTVLGRSHTTLYKDFVNDARIAVPVDPPNEIANLFRKKTIYNSVFINQTESKVGPFKVGDPKSMAELVQTINNAAAQDSSCPVSSVQAAPYSQSCAKWRLRFTGEATAVLAIPYERKKRQPTLSAFLSAINTLLAPRKEFLSVLVASAANVWLQDEQNAQASGLKPGEVVAIGDVYSVSTDSAQVVVRDQNLTEEWTVYIKVRYPDGRTAPAEGIVRALRDSPITNPPPPPSATSDTYVGRDGAIIRLGKGWRWKLKVSSPGGEERLIDVPQDPPTITLYIDVVPPPAP
;
A
#
# COMPACT_ATOMS: atom_id res chain seq x y z
N MET A 1 48.39 35.90 -59.25
CA MET A 1 47.32 35.85 -58.22
C MET A 1 46.99 34.40 -57.93
N LYS A 2 47.35 33.94 -56.72
CA LYS A 2 47.15 32.60 -56.19
C LYS A 2 46.12 32.70 -55.06
N THR A 3 44.84 32.46 -55.33
CA THR A 3 43.82 32.34 -54.27
C THR A 3 42.48 31.88 -54.86
N ALA A 4 42.37 30.60 -55.20
CA ALA A 4 41.07 29.97 -55.53
C ALA A 4 41.01 28.46 -55.23
N ILE A 5 41.87 27.95 -54.33
CA ILE A 5 41.93 26.51 -53.97
C ILE A 5 41.65 26.25 -52.47
N ARG A 6 41.30 27.27 -51.67
CA ARG A 6 41.17 27.11 -50.20
C ARG A 6 39.76 27.08 -49.61
N VAL A 7 38.70 27.21 -50.39
CA VAL A 7 37.32 27.29 -49.83
C VAL A 7 36.51 26.00 -50.00
N VAL A 8 36.96 25.05 -50.85
CA VAL A 8 36.26 23.76 -51.03
C VAL A 8 36.77 22.66 -50.08
N LEU A 9 37.93 22.86 -49.43
CA LEU A 9 38.50 21.84 -48.54
C LEU A 9 38.01 21.91 -47.07
N VAL A 10 37.33 22.99 -46.67
CA VAL A 10 36.84 23.17 -45.29
C VAL A 10 35.44 22.59 -45.10
N LEU A 11 34.59 22.62 -46.13
CA LEU A 11 33.24 22.03 -46.08
C LEU A 11 33.19 20.50 -46.24
N LEU A 12 34.26 19.87 -46.73
CA LEU A 12 34.37 18.41 -46.80
C LEU A 12 35.04 17.79 -45.55
N LEU A 13 35.62 18.60 -44.66
CA LEU A 13 36.15 18.12 -43.37
C LEU A 13 35.16 18.29 -42.21
N GLU A 14 34.20 19.21 -42.29
CA GLU A 14 33.19 19.39 -41.21
C GLU A 14 32.04 18.38 -41.24
N VAL A 15 31.83 17.66 -42.35
CA VAL A 15 30.86 16.54 -42.41
C VAL A 15 31.48 15.20 -41.95
N ALA A 16 32.79 15.15 -41.71
CA ALA A 16 33.49 13.92 -41.31
C ALA A 16 33.91 13.88 -39.82
N CYS A 17 33.63 14.92 -39.04
CA CYS A 17 34.06 15.02 -37.63
C CYS A 17 32.93 14.89 -36.60
N LEU A 18 31.76 14.36 -36.98
CA LEU A 18 30.75 13.89 -36.03
C LEU A 18 30.92 12.39 -35.78
N SER A 19 31.21 12.04 -34.53
CA SER A 19 31.23 10.68 -33.95
C SER A 19 32.42 9.75 -34.26
N LEU A 20 33.63 10.18 -33.86
CA LEU A 20 34.68 9.24 -33.41
C LEU A 20 34.82 9.34 -31.89
N ALA A 21 33.70 9.23 -31.17
CA ALA A 21 33.72 8.84 -29.77
C ALA A 21 33.92 7.32 -29.74
N GLY A 22 34.99 6.86 -29.09
CA GLY A 22 35.53 5.51 -29.19
C GLY A 22 34.48 4.41 -29.08
N ALA A 23 34.11 3.82 -30.22
CA ALA A 23 33.51 2.51 -30.25
C ALA A 23 34.60 1.51 -29.82
N GLN A 24 34.39 0.79 -28.72
CA GLN A 24 35.15 -0.43 -28.49
C GLN A 24 35.07 -1.27 -29.77
N PRO A 25 36.19 -1.80 -30.29
CA PRO A 25 36.14 -2.68 -31.45
C PRO A 25 35.37 -3.94 -31.04
N LEU A 26 34.08 -3.98 -31.40
CA LEU A 26 33.25 -5.16 -31.23
C LEU A 26 33.87 -6.28 -32.07
N SER A 27 34.11 -7.42 -31.41
CA SER A 27 34.72 -8.58 -32.04
C SER A 27 33.75 -9.77 -32.02
N PRO A 28 33.77 -10.64 -33.06
CA PRO A 28 32.97 -11.86 -33.05
C PRO A 28 33.28 -12.74 -31.84
N LYS A 29 32.23 -13.16 -31.13
CA LYS A 29 32.31 -14.10 -30.00
C LYS A 29 32.09 -15.52 -30.52
N ARG A 30 32.85 -16.50 -30.00
CA ARG A 30 32.70 -17.91 -30.39
C ARG A 30 31.32 -18.43 -29.99
N LEU A 31 30.76 -19.29 -30.83
CA LEU A 31 29.49 -19.94 -30.54
C LEU A 31 29.70 -21.12 -29.56
N ASN A 32 28.68 -21.43 -28.78
CA ASN A 32 28.70 -22.51 -27.80
C ASN A 32 28.56 -23.90 -28.47
N THR A 33 27.79 -24.00 -29.56
CA THR A 33 27.49 -25.24 -30.27
C THR A 33 28.53 -25.61 -31.33
N ASP A 34 29.24 -24.63 -31.91
CA ASP A 34 30.36 -24.87 -32.84
C ASP A 34 31.52 -23.89 -32.55
N PRO A 35 32.63 -24.35 -31.96
CA PRO A 35 33.74 -23.48 -31.58
C PRO A 35 34.54 -22.92 -32.76
N ASN A 36 34.33 -23.42 -33.98
CA ASN A 36 34.96 -22.92 -35.20
C ASN A 36 34.23 -21.70 -35.76
N LEU A 37 32.98 -21.51 -35.35
CA LEU A 37 32.18 -20.35 -35.71
C LEU A 37 32.29 -19.27 -34.62
N ALA A 38 32.35 -18.02 -35.07
CA ALA A 38 32.16 -16.87 -34.21
C ALA A 38 31.23 -15.86 -34.87
N ALA A 39 30.43 -15.18 -34.07
CA ALA A 39 29.47 -14.19 -34.56
C ALA A 39 29.53 -12.89 -33.76
N LEU A 40 29.38 -11.78 -34.48
CA LEU A 40 29.06 -10.47 -33.95
C LEU A 40 27.76 -10.04 -34.61
N ILE A 41 26.76 -9.73 -33.78
CA ILE A 41 25.53 -9.09 -34.21
C ILE A 41 25.35 -7.88 -33.30
N ALA A 42 25.22 -6.70 -33.91
CA ALA A 42 25.09 -5.44 -33.19
C ALA A 42 24.03 -4.57 -33.84
N VAL A 43 23.32 -3.81 -33.04
CA VAL A 43 22.39 -2.78 -33.49
C VAL A 43 23.09 -1.42 -33.48
N ARG A 44 22.91 -0.66 -34.56
CA ARG A 44 23.47 0.66 -34.76
C ARG A 44 22.36 1.65 -35.11
N GLY A 45 22.43 2.83 -34.52
CA GLY A 45 21.45 3.88 -34.78
C GLY A 45 21.73 5.16 -33.99
N GLN A 46 20.91 6.17 -34.26
CA GLN A 46 20.77 7.34 -33.39
C GLN A 46 19.69 7.05 -32.36
N PHE A 47 20.00 7.27 -31.09
CA PHE A 47 19.09 7.04 -29.97
C PHE A 47 18.92 8.31 -29.16
N THR A 48 17.72 8.53 -28.66
CA THR A 48 17.40 9.60 -27.71
C THR A 48 17.20 8.98 -26.34
N SER A 49 17.92 9.47 -25.32
CA SER A 49 17.64 9.10 -23.93
C SER A 49 16.28 9.67 -23.50
N LEU A 50 15.44 8.80 -22.94
CA LEU A 50 14.12 9.19 -22.43
C LEU A 50 14.20 9.86 -21.04
N LEU A 51 15.38 9.93 -20.43
CA LEU A 51 15.58 10.42 -19.06
C LEU A 51 16.35 11.74 -19.00
N VAL A 52 17.35 11.91 -19.89
CA VAL A 52 18.19 13.12 -19.93
C VAL A 52 18.02 13.94 -21.22
N ASP A 53 17.15 13.51 -22.14
CA ASP A 53 16.83 14.20 -23.41
C ASP A 53 18.07 14.50 -24.27
N GLU A 54 19.02 13.55 -24.28
CA GLU A 54 20.24 13.63 -25.10
C GLU A 54 20.18 12.62 -26.25
N GLN A 55 20.63 13.04 -27.44
CA GLN A 55 20.78 12.16 -28.60
C GLN A 55 22.20 11.68 -28.80
N GLN A 56 22.37 10.41 -29.18
CA GLN A 56 23.67 9.84 -29.46
C GLN A 56 23.63 8.68 -30.46
N ALA A 57 24.69 8.61 -31.27
CA ALA A 57 25.00 7.44 -32.08
C ALA A 57 25.52 6.29 -31.20
N LEU A 58 24.82 5.17 -31.18
CA LEU A 58 25.24 3.97 -30.45
C LEU A 58 25.42 2.80 -31.40
N THR A 59 26.35 1.91 -31.06
CA THR A 59 26.49 0.57 -31.65
C THR A 59 26.58 -0.41 -30.49
N LEU A 60 25.52 -1.19 -30.30
CA LEU A 60 25.34 -2.06 -29.15
C LEU A 60 25.33 -3.51 -29.61
N PRO A 61 26.12 -4.42 -29.02
CA PRO A 61 25.92 -5.85 -29.26
C PRO A 61 24.49 -6.22 -28.85
N VAL A 62 23.90 -7.21 -29.48
CA VAL A 62 22.54 -7.67 -29.16
C VAL A 62 22.58 -8.95 -28.33
N TRP A 63 21.43 -9.32 -27.74
CA TRP A 63 21.29 -10.65 -27.16
C TRP A 63 21.30 -11.67 -28.30
N ALA A 64 22.21 -12.63 -28.22
CA ALA A 64 22.25 -13.74 -29.16
C ALA A 64 22.61 -15.06 -28.48
N ALA A 65 21.84 -16.09 -28.81
CA ALA A 65 22.02 -17.45 -28.34
C ALA A 65 22.03 -18.41 -29.52
N ASP A 66 22.83 -19.46 -29.43
CA ASP A 66 23.05 -20.41 -30.50
C ASP A 66 22.42 -21.79 -30.22
N PHE A 67 21.88 -22.35 -31.30
CA PHE A 67 21.11 -23.58 -31.35
C PHE A 67 21.67 -24.50 -32.42
N SER A 68 21.61 -25.81 -32.15
CA SER A 68 22.13 -26.81 -33.07
C SER A 68 21.43 -26.75 -34.44
N PRO A 69 22.07 -27.22 -35.54
CA PRO A 69 21.52 -27.14 -36.89
C PRO A 69 20.11 -27.68 -37.09
N ASP A 70 19.72 -28.68 -36.31
CA ASP A 70 18.42 -29.37 -36.40
C ASP A 70 17.47 -28.95 -35.27
N GLU A 71 17.91 -28.05 -34.40
CA GLU A 71 17.16 -27.57 -33.25
C GLU A 71 16.27 -26.38 -33.64
N GLN A 72 15.05 -26.32 -33.09
CA GLN A 72 14.18 -25.16 -33.21
C GLN A 72 14.66 -24.07 -32.25
N VAL A 73 14.66 -22.82 -32.72
CA VAL A 73 15.03 -21.68 -31.88
C VAL A 73 13.93 -21.41 -30.86
N ASP A 74 14.32 -21.32 -29.58
CA ASP A 74 13.45 -21.01 -28.46
C ASP A 74 13.94 -19.75 -27.75
N PHE A 75 13.21 -18.64 -27.88
CA PHE A 75 13.58 -17.36 -27.29
C PHE A 75 13.49 -17.35 -25.76
N GLU A 76 12.75 -18.29 -25.14
CA GLU A 76 12.73 -18.44 -23.67
C GLU A 76 14.11 -18.87 -23.14
N GLN A 77 14.90 -19.58 -23.95
CA GLN A 77 16.24 -20.04 -23.58
C GLN A 77 17.35 -19.02 -23.90
N LEU A 78 17.02 -17.88 -24.52
CA LEU A 78 17.96 -16.88 -25.01
C LEU A 78 19.00 -16.46 -23.95
N VAL A 79 18.57 -16.17 -22.72
CA VAL A 79 19.49 -15.72 -21.65
C VAL A 79 20.39 -16.86 -21.19
N SER A 80 19.83 -18.06 -21.01
CA SER A 80 20.57 -19.22 -20.49
C SER A 80 21.64 -19.76 -21.46
N ARG A 81 21.48 -19.51 -22.76
CA ARG A 81 22.34 -20.01 -23.84
C ARG A 81 23.10 -18.90 -24.59
N SER A 82 23.08 -17.68 -24.05
CA SER A 82 23.63 -16.52 -24.76
C SER A 82 25.15 -16.66 -24.95
N PHE A 83 25.64 -16.52 -26.19
CA PHE A 83 27.06 -16.28 -26.46
C PHE A 83 27.36 -14.77 -26.56
N SER A 84 26.32 -13.95 -26.78
CA SER A 84 26.38 -12.49 -26.78
C SER A 84 25.27 -11.91 -25.90
N GLN A 85 25.61 -10.85 -25.18
CA GLN A 85 24.69 -10.12 -24.33
C GLN A 85 24.55 -8.70 -24.86
N LEU A 86 23.36 -8.12 -24.71
CA LEU A 86 23.19 -6.69 -24.94
C LEU A 86 24.09 -5.93 -23.97
N GLU A 87 24.78 -4.88 -24.41
CA GLU A 87 25.59 -4.02 -23.53
C GLU A 87 25.02 -2.61 -23.64
N LEU A 88 24.33 -2.15 -22.59
CA LEU A 88 23.76 -0.81 -22.56
C LEU A 88 24.86 0.21 -22.20
N PRO A 89 24.69 1.49 -22.53
CA PRO A 89 25.63 2.50 -22.07
C PRO A 89 25.73 2.52 -20.54
N GLU A 90 26.95 2.56 -20.02
CA GLU A 90 27.23 2.56 -18.58
C GLU A 90 27.04 3.94 -17.91
N ARG A 91 26.59 4.94 -18.67
CA ARG A 91 26.41 6.32 -18.21
C ARG A 91 25.05 6.52 -17.51
N PRO A 92 24.96 7.41 -16.50
CA PRO A 92 23.70 7.76 -15.85
C PRO A 92 22.62 8.20 -16.85
N GLY A 93 21.37 7.80 -16.63
CA GLY A 93 20.23 8.18 -17.48
C GLY A 93 20.17 7.51 -18.86
N TRP A 94 21.09 6.60 -19.20
CA TRP A 94 21.13 5.90 -20.49
C TRP A 94 20.64 4.44 -20.43
N GLY A 95 19.94 4.06 -19.38
CA GLY A 95 19.26 2.75 -19.30
C GLY A 95 17.96 2.68 -20.08
N LEU A 96 17.35 3.83 -20.39
CA LEU A 96 16.07 3.95 -21.07
C LEU A 96 16.18 4.94 -22.23
N PHE A 97 16.07 4.45 -23.45
CA PHE A 97 16.27 5.24 -24.67
C PHE A 97 15.53 4.63 -25.85
N GLU A 98 15.18 5.45 -26.83
CA GLU A 98 14.48 5.02 -28.03
C GLU A 98 15.21 5.43 -29.31
N PRO A 99 15.01 4.71 -30.42
CA PRO A 99 15.54 5.12 -31.72
C PRO A 99 14.98 6.48 -32.12
N ALA A 100 15.84 7.41 -32.55
CA ALA A 100 15.41 8.71 -33.05
C ALA A 100 14.72 8.64 -34.44
N GLY A 101 14.85 7.49 -35.13
CA GLY A 101 14.26 7.24 -36.44
C GLY A 101 13.44 5.95 -36.49
N GLN A 102 12.77 5.72 -37.61
CA GLN A 102 11.88 4.55 -37.80
C GLN A 102 12.62 3.25 -38.12
N HIS A 103 13.94 3.31 -38.31
CA HIS A 103 14.75 2.15 -38.70
C HIS A 103 16.03 2.09 -37.87
N LEU A 104 16.50 0.86 -37.65
CA LEU A 104 17.77 0.54 -37.03
C LEU A 104 18.64 -0.23 -38.02
N GLU A 105 19.95 -0.06 -37.94
CA GLU A 105 20.91 -0.85 -38.71
C GLU A 105 21.38 -2.05 -37.88
N ILE A 106 21.42 -3.23 -38.50
CA ILE A 106 21.99 -4.44 -37.91
C ILE A 106 23.32 -4.70 -38.59
N GLN A 107 24.40 -4.58 -37.82
CA GLN A 107 25.74 -4.95 -38.23
C GLN A 107 25.98 -6.41 -37.90
N VAL A 108 26.42 -7.18 -38.88
CA VAL A 108 26.67 -8.62 -38.75
C VAL A 108 28.07 -8.95 -39.22
N ARG A 109 28.74 -9.82 -38.47
CA ARG A 109 29.97 -10.46 -38.89
C ARG A 109 30.02 -11.88 -38.35
N VAL A 110 29.96 -12.88 -39.22
CA VAL A 110 30.12 -14.29 -38.86
C VAL A 110 31.40 -14.80 -39.50
N THR A 111 32.25 -15.44 -38.72
CA THR A 111 33.51 -16.03 -39.18
C THR A 111 33.51 -17.54 -38.96
N ASP A 112 34.18 -18.26 -39.85
CA ASP A 112 34.40 -19.71 -39.76
C ASP A 112 35.86 -20.06 -40.02
N GLN A 113 36.49 -20.72 -39.05
CA GLN A 113 37.89 -21.15 -39.17
C GLN A 113 38.07 -22.29 -40.18
N GLN A 114 37.00 -23.01 -40.54
CA GLN A 114 37.04 -24.15 -41.45
C GLN A 114 36.68 -23.81 -42.91
N GLY A 115 36.31 -22.57 -43.21
CA GLY A 115 35.99 -22.18 -44.59
C GLY A 115 34.69 -22.81 -45.14
N ARG A 116 33.70 -23.10 -44.28
CA ARG A 116 32.43 -23.74 -44.67
C ARG A 116 31.33 -22.72 -44.98
N LEU A 117 31.54 -21.44 -44.70
CA LEU A 117 30.50 -20.41 -44.72
C LEU A 117 30.00 -20.11 -46.14
N GLY A 118 28.69 -20.15 -46.36
CA GLY A 118 28.05 -19.77 -47.61
C GLY A 118 27.32 -18.43 -47.49
N ARG A 119 26.37 -18.34 -46.56
CA ARG A 119 25.61 -17.11 -46.27
C ARG A 119 24.98 -17.14 -44.88
N VAL A 120 24.54 -15.98 -44.42
CA VAL A 120 23.74 -15.82 -43.20
C VAL A 120 22.39 -15.23 -43.59
N GLU A 121 21.31 -15.92 -43.26
CA GLU A 121 19.94 -15.45 -43.52
C GLU A 121 19.28 -15.04 -42.21
N PHE A 122 18.74 -13.82 -42.18
CA PHE A 122 17.90 -13.32 -41.10
C PHE A 122 16.44 -13.52 -41.47
N ARG A 123 15.69 -14.13 -40.56
CA ARG A 123 14.28 -14.48 -40.77
C ARG A 123 13.43 -14.02 -39.61
N ASP A 124 12.19 -13.75 -39.93
CA ASP A 124 11.14 -13.49 -38.95
C ASP A 124 10.86 -14.79 -38.17
N PRO A 125 10.84 -14.76 -36.82
CA PRO A 125 10.71 -15.98 -36.03
C PRO A 125 9.34 -16.65 -36.17
N ASP A 126 8.28 -15.85 -36.39
CA ASP A 126 6.90 -16.33 -36.44
C ASP A 126 6.51 -16.79 -37.84
N THR A 127 6.85 -15.99 -38.84
CA THR A 127 6.43 -16.21 -40.24
C THR A 127 7.49 -16.90 -41.08
N TRP A 128 8.72 -17.01 -40.58
CA TRP A 128 9.90 -17.51 -41.29
C TRP A 128 10.24 -16.74 -42.59
N GLN A 129 9.66 -15.56 -42.78
CA GLN A 129 9.93 -14.70 -43.92
C GLN A 129 11.38 -14.21 -43.90
N LEU A 130 12.01 -14.20 -45.07
CA LEU A 130 13.38 -13.71 -45.22
C LEU A 130 13.40 -12.19 -45.07
N ILE A 131 14.19 -11.70 -44.11
CA ILE A 131 14.44 -10.28 -43.85
C ILE A 131 15.66 -9.81 -44.63
N ALA A 132 16.78 -10.54 -44.49
CA ALA A 132 18.05 -10.20 -45.11
C ALA A 132 18.90 -11.45 -45.37
N SER A 133 19.81 -11.36 -46.34
CA SER A 133 20.78 -12.42 -46.65
C SER A 133 22.15 -11.79 -46.89
N ILE A 134 23.16 -12.25 -46.16
CA ILE A 134 24.55 -11.76 -46.24
C ILE A 134 25.43 -12.90 -46.73
N TRP A 135 26.04 -12.72 -47.90
CA TRP A 135 26.90 -13.74 -48.52
C TRP A 135 28.30 -13.74 -47.92
N ALA A 136 28.90 -14.93 -47.84
CA ALA A 136 30.29 -15.08 -47.43
C ALA A 136 31.25 -14.55 -48.51
N ASN A 137 32.47 -14.23 -48.08
CA ASN A 137 33.58 -13.91 -48.97
C ASN A 137 33.98 -15.13 -49.83
N ALA A 138 34.81 -14.90 -50.86
CA ALA A 138 35.20 -15.94 -51.81
C ALA A 138 35.90 -17.15 -51.16
N ILE A 139 36.60 -16.95 -50.03
CA ILE A 139 37.31 -17.99 -49.28
C ILE A 139 36.45 -18.65 -48.19
N ARG A 140 35.17 -18.27 -48.07
CA ARG A 140 34.17 -18.89 -47.19
C ARG A 140 34.50 -18.82 -45.70
N THR A 141 35.31 -17.85 -45.28
CA THR A 141 35.73 -17.68 -43.88
C THR A 141 34.99 -16.57 -43.17
N GLU A 142 34.30 -15.68 -43.90
CA GLU A 142 33.62 -14.53 -43.31
C GLU A 142 32.39 -14.12 -44.12
N ALA A 143 31.25 -13.88 -43.46
CA ALA A 143 30.11 -13.15 -43.99
C ALA A 143 29.92 -11.90 -43.13
N SER A 144 30.00 -10.73 -43.76
CA SER A 144 29.95 -9.44 -43.07
C SER A 144 29.10 -8.47 -43.87
N GLY A 145 28.24 -7.72 -43.17
CA GLY A 145 27.32 -6.80 -43.81
C GLY A 145 26.49 -6.01 -42.83
N VAL A 146 25.71 -5.08 -43.38
CA VAL A 146 24.74 -4.26 -42.64
C VAL A 146 23.41 -4.31 -43.38
N PHE A 147 22.31 -4.38 -42.65
CA PHE A 147 20.96 -4.25 -43.20
C PHE A 147 20.05 -3.48 -42.24
N SER A 148 18.96 -2.91 -42.76
CA SER A 148 18.03 -2.13 -41.95
C SER A 148 16.82 -2.96 -41.51
N ILE A 149 16.36 -2.72 -40.29
CA ILE A 149 15.10 -3.25 -39.76
C ILE A 149 14.20 -2.11 -39.27
N PRO A 150 12.87 -2.29 -39.26
CA PRO A 150 11.97 -1.40 -38.54
C PRO A 150 12.38 -1.29 -37.06
N ALA A 151 12.29 -0.09 -36.49
CA ALA A 151 12.72 0.20 -35.11
C ALA A 151 11.93 -0.56 -34.03
N ASP A 152 10.73 -1.04 -34.35
CA ASP A 152 9.88 -1.85 -33.48
C ASP A 152 10.17 -3.35 -33.55
N ARG A 153 10.93 -3.81 -34.55
CA ARG A 153 11.32 -5.22 -34.69
C ARG A 153 12.36 -5.59 -33.64
N ARG A 154 12.02 -6.55 -32.77
CA ARG A 154 12.87 -6.98 -31.65
C ARG A 154 13.58 -8.30 -31.89
N GLU A 155 12.87 -9.28 -32.43
CA GLU A 155 13.35 -10.67 -32.52
C GLU A 155 13.53 -11.11 -33.97
N MET A 156 14.59 -11.89 -34.21
CA MET A 156 14.95 -12.47 -35.50
C MET A 156 15.65 -13.81 -35.28
N VAL A 157 15.57 -14.69 -36.27
CA VAL A 157 16.39 -15.90 -36.33
C VAL A 157 17.45 -15.72 -37.40
N ALA A 158 18.72 -15.90 -37.03
CA ALA A 158 19.83 -15.95 -37.98
C ALA A 158 20.22 -17.40 -38.26
N ALA A 159 19.99 -17.85 -39.50
CA ALA A 159 20.45 -19.15 -39.98
C ALA A 159 21.79 -18.98 -40.71
N VAL A 160 22.84 -19.61 -40.20
CA VAL A 160 24.14 -19.65 -40.88
C VAL A 160 24.15 -20.89 -41.76
N LEU A 161 24.35 -20.72 -43.06
CA LEU A 161 24.33 -21.79 -44.04
C LEU A 161 25.68 -21.95 -44.73
N ASN A 162 25.99 -23.16 -45.13
CA ASN A 162 27.09 -23.41 -46.06
C ASN A 162 26.69 -23.10 -47.52
N ASP A 163 27.61 -23.31 -48.45
CA ASP A 163 27.44 -23.02 -49.89
C ASP A 163 26.34 -23.86 -50.58
N VAL A 164 26.07 -25.06 -50.05
CA VAL A 164 24.99 -25.95 -50.53
C VAL A 164 23.65 -25.74 -49.82
N GLY A 165 23.56 -24.76 -48.91
CA GLY A 165 22.33 -24.40 -48.20
C GLY A 165 22.00 -25.27 -46.98
N ARG A 166 22.96 -26.06 -46.48
CA ARG A 166 22.83 -26.77 -45.20
C ARG A 166 23.10 -25.82 -44.04
N VAL A 167 22.24 -25.85 -43.03
CA VAL A 167 22.40 -25.06 -41.80
C VAL A 167 23.62 -25.57 -41.01
N LEU A 168 24.49 -24.64 -40.62
CA LEU A 168 25.64 -24.87 -39.74
C LEU A 168 25.32 -24.53 -38.29
N VAL A 169 24.47 -23.52 -38.06
CA VAL A 169 23.96 -23.12 -36.75
C VAL A 169 22.74 -22.22 -36.93
N ARG A 170 21.81 -22.24 -35.96
CA ARG A 170 20.75 -21.23 -35.84
C ARG A 170 21.03 -20.34 -34.64
N MET A 171 20.76 -19.05 -34.75
CA MET A 171 20.91 -18.12 -33.64
C MET A 171 19.60 -17.40 -33.39
N ALA A 172 19.14 -17.38 -32.15
CA ALA A 172 18.16 -16.40 -31.69
C ALA A 172 18.86 -15.05 -31.60
N VAL A 173 18.22 -14.00 -32.12
CA VAL A 173 18.73 -12.64 -32.10
C VAL A 173 17.63 -11.75 -31.54
N ASP A 174 17.85 -11.17 -30.37
CA ASP A 174 16.96 -10.20 -29.74
C ASP A 174 17.70 -8.86 -29.64
N VAL A 175 17.23 -7.90 -30.43
CA VAL A 175 17.76 -6.54 -30.55
C VAL A 175 17.62 -5.78 -29.22
N GLY A 176 16.71 -6.19 -28.34
CA GLY A 176 16.50 -5.59 -27.02
C GLY A 176 15.37 -4.57 -26.99
N LYS A 177 14.78 -4.42 -25.80
CA LYS A 177 13.66 -3.51 -25.50
C LYS A 177 14.15 -2.32 -24.67
N PHE A 178 14.97 -1.46 -25.27
CA PHE A 178 15.64 -0.34 -24.56
C PHE A 178 14.71 0.83 -24.19
N ASP A 179 13.53 0.93 -24.80
CA ASP A 179 12.48 1.93 -24.53
C ASP A 179 11.43 1.42 -23.52
N THR A 180 11.71 0.27 -22.92
CA THR A 180 10.75 -0.51 -22.17
C THR A 180 11.16 -0.59 -20.70
N VAL A 181 10.19 -0.38 -19.82
CA VAL A 181 10.37 -0.41 -18.36
C VAL A 181 9.68 -1.62 -17.75
N VAL A 182 10.11 -1.96 -16.54
CA VAL A 182 9.37 -2.83 -15.63
C VAL A 182 8.92 -1.99 -14.46
N PRO A 183 7.61 -1.88 -14.21
CA PRO A 183 7.13 -1.14 -13.07
C PRO A 183 7.20 -2.01 -11.82
N VAL A 184 7.51 -1.40 -10.68
CA VAL A 184 7.74 -2.09 -9.41
C VAL A 184 7.04 -1.34 -8.28
N PRO A 185 6.15 -1.99 -7.51
CA PRO A 185 5.52 -1.37 -6.35
C PRO A 185 6.46 -1.37 -5.14
N VAL A 186 6.47 -0.28 -4.40
CA VAL A 186 7.13 -0.14 -3.10
C VAL A 186 6.08 0.27 -2.09
N VAL A 187 5.86 -0.57 -1.08
CA VAL A 187 4.86 -0.34 -0.04
C VAL A 187 5.55 0.17 1.22
N GLY A 188 5.04 1.27 1.75
CA GLY A 188 5.41 1.83 3.04
C GLY A 188 4.17 2.21 3.84
N ASN A 189 4.40 2.74 5.05
CA ASN A 189 3.32 3.22 5.90
C ASN A 189 3.53 4.69 6.27
N PHE A 190 2.46 5.40 6.59
CA PHE A 190 2.51 6.75 7.13
C PHE A 190 1.60 6.84 8.35
N ASP A 191 1.86 7.78 9.26
CA ASP A 191 0.99 7.99 10.41
C ASP A 191 -0.19 8.90 10.01
N PRO A 192 -1.44 8.39 9.96
CA PRO A 192 -2.59 9.23 9.63
C PRO A 192 -2.82 10.27 10.71
N TYR A 193 -3.43 11.39 10.34
CA TYR A 193 -4.02 12.29 11.32
C TYR A 193 -5.10 11.54 12.12
N ARG A 194 -5.47 12.09 13.26
CA ARG A 194 -6.51 11.55 14.12
C ARG A 194 -7.41 12.66 14.59
N PHE A 195 -8.66 12.33 14.92
CA PHE A 195 -9.51 13.30 15.60
C PHE A 195 -8.92 13.73 16.94
N GLU A 196 -9.17 14.98 17.30
CA GLU A 196 -8.86 15.50 18.62
C GLU A 196 -9.61 14.66 19.67
N PRO A 197 -8.93 14.22 20.75
CA PRO A 197 -9.56 13.39 21.75
C PRO A 197 -10.55 14.23 22.54
N VAL A 198 -11.78 13.76 22.64
CA VAL A 198 -12.85 14.40 23.44
C VAL A 198 -12.92 13.67 24.75
N TYR A 199 -12.75 14.31 25.90
CA TYR A 199 -12.81 13.63 27.21
C TYR A 199 -14.10 13.97 27.96
N CYS A 200 -14.65 12.99 28.66
CA CYS A 200 -15.75 13.21 29.62
C CYS A 200 -15.19 13.76 30.95
N PRO A 201 -15.72 14.88 31.50
CA PRO A 201 -15.20 15.51 32.71
C PRO A 201 -15.12 14.60 33.94
N HIS A 202 -15.96 13.56 33.97
CA HIS A 202 -16.11 12.63 35.09
C HIS A 202 -15.29 11.33 34.94
N ILE A 203 -14.52 11.18 33.86
CA ILE A 203 -13.64 10.03 33.61
C ILE A 203 -12.20 10.52 33.46
N SER A 204 -11.29 9.99 34.27
CA SER A 204 -9.85 10.31 34.13
C SER A 204 -9.32 9.85 32.77
N PRO A 205 -8.53 10.68 32.06
CA PRO A 205 -7.92 10.29 30.80
C PRO A 205 -6.96 9.10 31.00
N HIS A 206 -6.91 8.18 30.02
CA HIS A 206 -5.97 7.07 30.03
C HIS A 206 -4.63 7.51 29.41
N PRO A 207 -3.47 7.19 30.02
CA PRO A 207 -2.16 7.68 29.55
C PRO A 207 -1.70 7.17 28.18
N ASP A 208 -2.37 6.19 27.58
CA ASP A 208 -1.98 5.54 26.32
C ASP A 208 -2.77 6.04 25.09
N ASP A 209 -3.53 7.13 25.22
CA ASP A 209 -4.59 7.51 24.26
C ASP A 209 -4.15 8.57 23.20
N VAL A 210 -2.84 8.82 23.03
CA VAL A 210 -2.38 9.92 22.15
C VAL A 210 -1.20 9.49 21.26
N PHE A 211 -1.49 9.12 20.02
CA PHE A 211 -0.47 8.94 18.97
C PHE A 211 -0.94 9.53 17.65
N GLY A 212 -0.17 10.43 17.04
CA GLY A 212 -0.50 11.12 15.77
C GLY A 212 -0.97 12.58 15.98
N GLN A 213 -0.99 13.35 14.89
CA GLN A 213 -1.38 14.77 14.92
C GLN A 213 -2.91 14.94 14.81
N PRO A 214 -3.52 15.91 15.53
CA PRO A 214 -4.94 16.23 15.38
C PRO A 214 -5.31 16.70 13.97
N GLY A 215 -6.38 16.16 13.39
CA GLY A 215 -6.89 16.50 12.06
C GLY A 215 -7.83 15.43 11.49
N ASP A 216 -8.32 15.64 10.27
CA ASP A 216 -9.07 14.60 9.55
C ASP A 216 -8.11 13.49 9.07
N PRO A 217 -8.29 12.22 9.48
CA PRO A 217 -7.46 11.10 9.03
C PRO A 217 -7.42 10.97 7.51
N TYR A 218 -8.46 11.45 6.80
CA TYR A 218 -8.55 11.40 5.35
C TYR A 218 -8.06 12.65 4.63
N CYS A 219 -7.84 13.76 5.35
CA CYS A 219 -7.35 15.01 4.77
C CYS A 219 -6.07 15.48 5.48
N PRO A 220 -4.94 14.77 5.32
CA PRO A 220 -3.68 15.22 5.89
C PRO A 220 -3.26 16.59 5.30
N PRO A 221 -3.11 17.67 6.09
CA PRO A 221 -2.59 18.93 5.58
C PRO A 221 -1.15 18.77 5.09
N GLY A 222 -0.90 19.13 3.83
CA GLY A 222 0.42 19.42 3.25
C GLY A 222 1.49 18.34 3.34
N HIS A 223 1.93 17.83 2.18
CA HIS A 223 3.09 16.95 1.97
C HIS A 223 3.15 15.70 2.86
N ARG A 224 2.67 14.58 2.28
CA ARG A 224 2.52 13.24 2.88
C ARG A 224 3.89 12.68 3.29
N SER A 225 4.32 13.06 4.48
CA SER A 225 5.69 12.93 4.96
C SER A 225 5.81 11.76 5.94
N GLY A 226 6.88 11.00 5.74
CA GLY A 226 7.42 10.03 6.68
C GLY A 226 6.92 8.61 6.44
N VAL A 227 7.78 7.78 5.83
CA VAL A 227 7.69 6.35 6.08
C VAL A 227 8.07 6.13 7.54
N THR A 228 7.08 5.90 8.40
CA THR A 228 7.30 5.64 9.82
C THR A 228 7.22 4.15 10.09
N VAL A 229 7.91 3.70 11.14
CA VAL A 229 8.02 2.27 11.48
C VAL A 229 6.66 1.68 11.91
N LEU A 230 5.75 2.51 12.42
CA LEU A 230 4.48 2.06 12.98
C LEU A 230 3.29 2.25 12.04
N GLY A 231 3.24 3.35 11.27
CA GLY A 231 2.18 3.59 10.29
C GLY A 231 0.79 3.72 10.90
N ARG A 232 0.71 4.15 12.16
CA ARG A 232 -0.46 3.98 13.02
C ARG A 232 -0.69 5.18 13.90
N SER A 233 -1.94 5.61 13.99
CA SER A 233 -2.39 6.62 14.94
C SER A 233 -3.61 6.13 15.72
N HIS A 234 -3.81 6.71 16.90
CA HIS A 234 -4.86 6.29 17.82
C HIS A 234 -5.54 7.51 18.45
N THR A 235 -6.86 7.46 18.55
CA THR A 235 -7.62 8.46 19.28
C THR A 235 -8.73 7.81 20.08
N THR A 236 -9.16 8.51 21.13
CA THR A 236 -10.29 8.11 21.94
C THR A 236 -11.31 9.23 21.94
N LEU A 237 -12.55 8.88 21.65
CA LEU A 237 -13.68 9.79 21.75
C LEU A 237 -14.68 9.26 22.77
N TYR A 238 -15.37 10.20 23.38
CA TYR A 238 -16.28 9.97 24.47
C TYR A 238 -17.60 10.71 24.19
N LYS A 239 -18.74 10.14 24.59
CA LYS A 239 -20.07 10.78 24.47
C LYS A 239 -20.90 10.47 25.71
N ASP A 240 -21.33 11.51 26.41
CA ASP A 240 -22.26 11.40 27.52
C ASP A 240 -23.64 10.92 27.04
N PHE A 241 -24.32 10.16 27.89
CA PHE A 241 -25.70 9.77 27.68
C PHE A 241 -26.47 9.66 28.99
N VAL A 242 -27.79 9.80 28.88
CA VAL A 242 -28.76 9.53 29.93
C VAL A 242 -29.89 8.73 29.31
N ASN A 243 -30.09 7.51 29.79
CA ASN A 243 -31.21 6.66 29.42
C ASN A 243 -32.18 6.54 30.62
N ASP A 244 -33.20 7.39 30.67
CA ASP A 244 -34.28 7.30 31.66
C ASP A 244 -35.46 6.42 31.19
N ALA A 245 -35.26 5.62 30.14
CA ALA A 245 -36.26 4.69 29.65
C ALA A 245 -36.16 3.33 30.36
N ARG A 246 -37.28 2.61 30.35
CA ARG A 246 -37.38 1.23 30.84
C ARG A 246 -36.68 0.19 29.93
N ILE A 247 -36.29 0.59 28.73
CA ILE A 247 -35.64 -0.25 27.71
C ILE A 247 -34.20 0.21 27.48
N ALA A 248 -33.36 -0.69 26.96
CA ALA A 248 -32.04 -0.30 26.48
C ALA A 248 -32.18 0.62 25.25
N VAL A 249 -31.33 1.64 25.16
CA VAL A 249 -31.36 2.63 24.08
C VAL A 249 -29.97 2.69 23.42
N PRO A 250 -29.89 2.73 22.08
CA PRO A 250 -28.62 2.89 21.40
C PRO A 250 -28.04 4.29 21.67
N VAL A 251 -26.75 4.33 21.98
CA VAL A 251 -25.95 5.54 22.02
C VAL A 251 -25.05 5.51 20.79
N ASP A 252 -25.41 6.32 19.81
CA ASP A 252 -24.67 6.43 18.56
C ASP A 252 -23.34 7.14 18.79
N PRO A 253 -22.29 6.77 18.04
CA PRO A 253 -21.01 7.45 18.10
C PRO A 253 -21.12 8.95 17.75
N PRO A 254 -20.12 9.77 18.14
CA PRO A 254 -19.98 11.14 17.64
C PRO A 254 -19.98 11.20 16.10
N ASN A 255 -20.53 12.28 15.53
CA ASN A 255 -20.71 12.44 14.09
C ASN A 255 -19.40 12.37 13.31
N GLU A 256 -18.31 12.82 13.93
CA GLU A 256 -16.95 12.82 13.42
C GLU A 256 -16.46 11.41 13.08
N ILE A 257 -16.95 10.40 13.82
CA ILE A 257 -16.49 9.02 13.69
C ILE A 257 -17.57 8.07 13.15
N ALA A 258 -18.84 8.50 13.16
CA ALA A 258 -19.98 7.75 12.64
C ALA A 258 -19.88 7.50 11.13
N ASN A 259 -19.27 8.42 10.39
CA ASN A 259 -19.15 8.40 8.94
C ASN A 259 -17.78 7.92 8.43
N LEU A 260 -17.01 7.26 9.30
CA LEU A 260 -15.73 6.69 8.90
C LEU A 260 -15.93 5.48 8.00
N PHE A 261 -14.98 5.32 7.10
CA PHE A 261 -14.81 4.15 6.25
C PHE A 261 -13.84 3.19 6.96
N ARG A 262 -14.16 1.90 6.94
CA ARG A 262 -13.21 0.87 7.37
C ARG A 262 -11.93 0.92 6.53
N LYS A 263 -12.02 1.23 5.24
CA LYS A 263 -10.86 1.57 4.40
C LYS A 263 -11.23 2.63 3.38
N LYS A 264 -10.43 3.70 3.31
CA LYS A 264 -10.60 4.76 2.32
C LYS A 264 -9.30 5.05 1.60
N THR A 265 -9.36 5.03 0.28
CA THR A 265 -8.30 5.58 -0.57
C THR A 265 -8.42 7.10 -0.59
N ILE A 266 -7.40 7.77 -0.08
CA ILE A 266 -7.38 9.24 0.03
C ILE A 266 -6.68 9.90 -1.16
N TYR A 267 -5.92 9.11 -1.94
CA TYR A 267 -5.32 9.55 -3.19
C TYR A 267 -4.86 8.38 -4.05
N ASN A 268 -5.02 8.54 -5.37
CA ASN A 268 -4.50 7.64 -6.37
C ASN A 268 -4.15 8.45 -7.62
N SER A 269 -2.86 8.51 -7.97
CA SER A 269 -2.36 9.21 -9.17
C SER A 269 -1.51 8.32 -10.07
N VAL A 270 -1.70 7.02 -9.99
CA VAL A 270 -0.87 6.07 -10.73
C VAL A 270 -1.13 6.18 -12.23
N PHE A 271 -0.12 6.57 -13.01
CA PHE A 271 -0.21 6.73 -14.46
C PHE A 271 0.06 5.40 -15.19
N ILE A 272 -0.91 4.47 -15.15
CA ILE A 272 -0.85 3.20 -15.87
C ILE A 272 -2.11 3.05 -16.73
N ASN A 273 -1.95 2.92 -18.04
CA ASN A 273 -3.07 2.65 -18.93
C ASN A 273 -3.39 1.14 -18.91
N GLN A 274 -4.44 0.77 -18.17
CA GLN A 274 -4.86 -0.63 -17.97
C GLN A 274 -5.25 -1.34 -19.27
N THR A 275 -5.65 -0.62 -20.32
CA THR A 275 -6.06 -1.19 -21.61
C THR A 275 -4.92 -1.37 -22.61
N GLU A 276 -3.77 -0.69 -22.43
CA GLU A 276 -2.65 -0.72 -23.39
C GLU A 276 -1.31 -1.19 -22.80
N SER A 277 -1.24 -1.58 -21.53
CA SER A 277 0.02 -1.96 -20.86
C SER A 277 1.13 -0.89 -20.97
N LYS A 278 0.75 0.39 -20.98
CA LYS A 278 1.69 1.53 -21.01
C LYS A 278 1.73 2.21 -19.64
N VAL A 279 2.90 2.71 -19.25
CA VAL A 279 3.12 3.41 -17.98
C VAL A 279 3.64 4.81 -18.29
N GLY A 280 2.80 5.83 -18.15
CA GLY A 280 3.13 7.18 -18.62
C GLY A 280 3.59 7.17 -20.10
N PRO A 281 4.70 7.86 -20.45
CA PRO A 281 5.27 7.82 -21.81
C PRO A 281 6.01 6.50 -22.13
N PHE A 282 6.15 5.57 -21.19
CA PHE A 282 6.99 4.39 -21.34
C PHE A 282 6.21 3.12 -21.73
N LYS A 283 6.86 2.24 -22.49
CA LYS A 283 6.36 0.90 -22.82
C LYS A 283 6.70 -0.07 -21.70
N VAL A 284 5.90 -1.12 -21.52
CA VAL A 284 6.12 -2.09 -20.44
C VAL A 284 6.55 -3.43 -20.98
N GLY A 285 7.61 -3.95 -20.38
CA GLY A 285 8.13 -5.29 -20.63
C GLY A 285 7.67 -6.18 -19.50
N ASP A 286 7.40 -7.45 -19.82
CA ASP A 286 6.90 -8.47 -18.88
C ASP A 286 5.42 -8.27 -18.45
N PRO A 287 4.47 -8.89 -19.19
CA PRO A 287 3.05 -8.88 -18.85
C PRO A 287 2.71 -9.43 -17.47
N LYS A 288 3.53 -10.35 -16.92
CA LYS A 288 3.30 -10.94 -15.60
C LYS A 288 3.59 -9.93 -14.49
N SER A 289 4.73 -9.24 -14.58
CA SER A 289 5.07 -8.14 -13.66
C SER A 289 4.00 -7.04 -13.69
N MET A 290 3.45 -6.74 -14.88
CA MET A 290 2.35 -5.78 -15.00
C MET A 290 1.08 -6.26 -14.30
N ALA A 291 0.67 -7.51 -14.49
CA ALA A 291 -0.51 -8.07 -13.84
C ALA A 291 -0.41 -8.03 -12.31
N GLU A 292 0.74 -8.40 -11.76
CA GLU A 292 1.03 -8.35 -10.32
C GLU A 292 0.96 -6.91 -9.77
N LEU A 293 1.50 -5.94 -10.52
CA LEU A 293 1.42 -4.53 -10.16
C LEU A 293 -0.03 -4.01 -10.17
N VAL A 294 -0.79 -4.30 -11.22
CA VAL A 294 -2.20 -3.88 -11.34
C VAL A 294 -3.01 -4.43 -10.17
N GLN A 295 -2.80 -5.69 -9.81
CA GLN A 295 -3.44 -6.30 -8.65
C GLN A 295 -3.05 -5.58 -7.35
N THR A 296 -1.77 -5.29 -7.15
CA THR A 296 -1.27 -4.57 -5.96
C THR A 296 -1.90 -3.18 -5.83
N ILE A 297 -1.94 -2.42 -6.93
CA ILE A 297 -2.58 -1.09 -6.98
C ILE A 297 -4.06 -1.19 -6.68
N ASN A 298 -4.78 -2.12 -7.31
CA ASN A 298 -6.21 -2.30 -7.11
C ASN A 298 -6.53 -2.65 -5.65
N ASN A 299 -5.72 -3.51 -5.03
CA ASN A 299 -5.87 -3.86 -3.62
C ASN A 299 -5.59 -2.66 -2.69
N ALA A 300 -4.54 -1.88 -2.97
CA ALA A 300 -4.22 -0.67 -2.21
C ALA A 300 -5.32 0.40 -2.36
N ALA A 301 -5.85 0.55 -3.58
CA ALA A 301 -6.88 1.53 -3.93
C ALA A 301 -8.31 1.09 -3.56
N ALA A 302 -8.51 -0.19 -3.18
CA ALA A 302 -9.82 -0.71 -2.80
C ALA A 302 -10.41 0.08 -1.63
N GLN A 303 -11.68 0.45 -1.77
CA GLN A 303 -12.45 1.11 -0.72
C GLN A 303 -13.32 0.09 0.01
N ASP A 304 -13.41 0.24 1.34
CA ASP A 304 -14.37 -0.46 2.19
C ASP A 304 -15.20 0.59 2.92
N SER A 305 -16.43 0.78 2.46
CA SER A 305 -17.40 1.75 2.98
C SER A 305 -18.19 1.26 4.18
N SER A 306 -17.90 0.07 4.71
CA SER A 306 -18.51 -0.37 5.96
C SER A 306 -18.09 0.56 7.11
N CYS A 307 -19.04 0.87 8.00
CA CYS A 307 -18.77 1.66 9.19
C CYS A 307 -17.87 0.83 10.14
N PRO A 308 -16.70 1.33 10.54
CA PRO A 308 -15.83 0.62 11.46
C PRO A 308 -16.36 0.68 12.89
N VAL A 309 -17.19 1.68 13.21
CA VAL A 309 -17.71 1.95 14.56
C VAL A 309 -19.19 1.57 14.66
N SER A 310 -19.59 0.97 15.78
CA SER A 310 -20.98 0.66 16.09
C SER A 310 -21.50 1.47 17.28
N SER A 311 -22.82 1.65 17.32
CA SER A 311 -23.51 2.18 18.50
C SER A 311 -23.36 1.25 19.70
N VAL A 312 -23.43 1.83 20.90
CA VAL A 312 -23.35 1.09 22.16
C VAL A 312 -24.74 1.01 22.79
N GLN A 313 -25.05 -0.04 23.54
CA GLN A 313 -26.35 -0.16 24.19
C GLN A 313 -26.26 0.40 25.62
N ALA A 314 -26.95 1.50 25.90
CA ALA A 314 -27.11 2.02 27.25
C ALA A 314 -28.17 1.18 27.99
N ALA A 315 -27.84 0.68 29.18
CA ALA A 315 -28.79 -0.06 30.01
C ALA A 315 -30.01 0.81 30.38
N PRO A 316 -31.19 0.24 30.67
CA PRO A 316 -32.32 0.99 31.22
C PRO A 316 -31.91 1.79 32.45
N TYR A 317 -32.51 2.97 32.63
CA TYR A 317 -32.29 3.82 33.80
C TYR A 317 -30.82 4.04 34.16
N SER A 318 -30.01 4.41 33.17
CA SER A 318 -28.57 4.58 33.33
C SER A 318 -28.11 5.97 32.87
N GLN A 319 -27.00 6.42 33.43
CA GLN A 319 -26.25 7.58 32.94
C GLN A 319 -24.77 7.25 32.96
N SER A 320 -24.06 7.63 31.90
CA SER A 320 -22.61 7.46 31.81
C SER A 320 -22.06 8.18 30.58
N CYS A 321 -20.84 7.81 30.22
CA CYS A 321 -20.16 8.20 29.04
C CYS A 321 -19.69 6.94 28.28
N ALA A 322 -20.05 6.86 27.00
CA ALA A 322 -19.60 5.82 26.09
C ALA A 322 -18.21 6.17 25.55
N LYS A 323 -17.29 5.20 25.54
CA LYS A 323 -15.92 5.33 25.03
C LYS A 323 -15.75 4.58 23.71
N TRP A 324 -15.18 5.23 22.69
CA TRP A 324 -14.72 4.60 21.45
C TRP A 324 -13.21 4.81 21.29
N ARG A 325 -12.45 3.72 21.19
CA ARG A 325 -11.03 3.77 20.84
C ARG A 325 -10.86 3.43 19.37
N LEU A 326 -10.34 4.39 18.61
CA LEU A 326 -10.13 4.25 17.18
C LEU A 326 -8.65 4.09 16.89
N ARG A 327 -8.36 3.25 15.91
CA ARG A 327 -7.03 3.05 15.37
C ARG A 327 -7.07 3.29 13.88
N PHE A 328 -6.16 4.12 13.40
CA PHE A 328 -5.96 4.37 11.98
C PHE A 328 -4.63 3.77 11.56
N THR A 329 -4.61 3.11 10.42
CA THR A 329 -3.40 2.58 9.77
C THR A 329 -3.27 3.22 8.40
N GLY A 330 -2.16 3.91 8.15
CA GLY A 330 -1.89 4.57 6.87
C GLY A 330 -0.96 3.72 6.01
N GLU A 331 -1.43 3.33 4.83
CA GLU A 331 -0.64 2.57 3.84
C GLU A 331 -0.38 3.45 2.62
N ALA A 332 0.85 3.44 2.14
CA ALA A 332 1.27 4.16 0.94
C ALA A 332 2.01 3.22 -0.02
N THR A 333 1.52 3.14 -1.25
CA THR A 333 2.14 2.36 -2.32
C THR A 333 2.70 3.33 -3.35
N ALA A 334 4.02 3.36 -3.50
CA ALA A 334 4.71 4.04 -4.59
C ALA A 334 4.89 3.09 -5.77
N VAL A 335 4.72 3.60 -6.99
CA VAL A 335 5.02 2.86 -8.21
C VAL A 335 6.25 3.48 -8.86
N LEU A 336 7.29 2.66 -9.04
CA LEU A 336 8.54 3.02 -9.70
C LEU A 336 8.68 2.31 -11.03
N ALA A 337 9.49 2.84 -11.94
CA ALA A 337 9.90 2.18 -13.17
C ALA A 337 11.41 1.99 -13.19
N ILE A 338 11.84 0.81 -13.63
CA ILE A 338 13.24 0.49 -13.90
C ILE A 338 13.40 -0.02 -15.34
N PRO A 339 14.54 0.16 -16.01
CA PRO A 339 14.73 -0.33 -17.37
C PRO A 339 14.65 -1.86 -17.48
N TYR A 340 13.90 -2.37 -18.46
CA TYR A 340 13.67 -3.80 -18.65
C TYR A 340 14.97 -4.58 -18.86
N GLU A 341 15.84 -4.07 -19.73
CA GLU A 341 17.10 -4.71 -20.11
C GLU A 341 18.13 -4.77 -18.97
N ARG A 342 17.95 -3.95 -17.93
CA ARG A 342 18.76 -4.03 -16.70
C ARG A 342 18.19 -5.03 -15.71
N LYS A 343 16.87 -5.07 -15.53
CA LYS A 343 16.19 -6.09 -14.70
C LYS A 343 16.52 -7.51 -15.17
N LYS A 344 16.54 -7.75 -16.49
CA LYS A 344 16.79 -9.07 -17.10
C LYS A 344 18.15 -9.69 -16.67
N ARG A 345 19.12 -8.87 -16.25
CA ARG A 345 20.49 -9.29 -15.90
C ARG A 345 20.67 -9.66 -14.43
N GLN A 346 19.64 -9.53 -13.60
CA GLN A 346 19.78 -9.32 -12.17
C GLN A 346 18.86 -10.21 -11.33
N PRO A 347 19.40 -11.15 -10.53
CA PRO A 347 18.63 -11.96 -9.58
C PRO A 347 18.29 -11.23 -8.25
N THR A 348 18.84 -10.04 -8.01
CA THR A 348 18.87 -9.36 -6.69
C THR A 348 17.98 -8.12 -6.59
N LEU A 349 16.93 -8.01 -7.40
CA LEU A 349 15.94 -6.93 -7.28
C LEU A 349 15.34 -6.85 -5.86
N SER A 350 15.25 -7.97 -5.16
CA SER A 350 14.84 -8.03 -3.74
C SER A 350 15.75 -7.24 -2.80
N ALA A 351 17.08 -7.29 -3.01
CA ALA A 351 18.05 -6.53 -2.23
C ALA A 351 17.93 -5.03 -2.48
N PHE A 352 17.72 -4.63 -3.74
CA PHE A 352 17.44 -3.25 -4.12
C PHE A 352 16.15 -2.72 -3.46
N LEU A 353 15.06 -3.49 -3.52
CA LEU A 353 13.80 -3.11 -2.88
C LEU A 353 13.90 -3.04 -1.35
N SER A 354 14.65 -3.97 -0.73
CA SER A 354 14.91 -3.94 0.71
C SER A 354 15.76 -2.73 1.13
N ALA A 355 16.77 -2.36 0.33
CA ALA A 355 17.61 -1.20 0.59
C ALA A 355 16.80 0.11 0.47
N ILE A 356 15.96 0.22 -0.56
CA ILE A 356 15.03 1.35 -0.73
C ILE A 356 14.21 1.57 0.53
N ASN A 357 13.56 0.53 1.06
CA ASN A 357 12.75 0.63 2.28
C ASN A 357 13.53 1.15 3.50
N THR A 358 14.85 0.95 3.53
CA THR A 358 15.73 1.36 4.63
C THR A 358 16.18 2.83 4.51
N LEU A 359 16.16 3.40 3.31
CA LEU A 359 16.71 4.74 3.01
C LEU A 359 15.68 5.87 3.07
N LEU A 360 14.42 5.56 3.37
CA LEU A 360 13.32 6.52 3.39
C LEU A 360 13.38 7.38 4.65
N ALA A 361 14.24 8.40 4.62
CA ALA A 361 14.17 9.53 5.55
C ALA A 361 13.02 10.48 5.15
N PRO A 362 12.27 11.05 6.11
CA PRO A 362 11.12 11.90 5.81
C PRO A 362 11.51 13.17 5.02
N ARG A 363 10.94 13.35 3.82
CA ARG A 363 10.90 14.64 3.10
C ARG A 363 9.46 14.98 2.66
N LYS A 364 9.23 16.25 2.33
CA LYS A 364 7.92 16.83 1.98
C LYS A 364 7.49 16.54 0.52
N GLU A 365 7.74 15.35 -0.04
CA GLU A 365 7.47 15.04 -1.46
C GLU A 365 6.50 13.85 -1.64
N PHE A 366 6.02 13.61 -2.88
CA PHE A 366 5.28 12.39 -3.27
C PHE A 366 6.12 11.14 -2.98
N LEU A 367 5.49 10.05 -2.51
CA LEU A 367 6.25 8.88 -2.03
C LEU A 367 7.12 8.30 -3.16
N SER A 368 6.57 8.11 -4.35
CA SER A 368 7.31 7.61 -5.52
C SER A 368 8.46 8.52 -5.93
N VAL A 369 8.30 9.84 -5.86
CA VAL A 369 9.38 10.80 -6.13
C VAL A 369 10.49 10.69 -5.08
N LEU A 370 10.12 10.65 -3.81
CA LEU A 370 11.06 10.49 -2.70
C LEU A 370 11.80 9.15 -2.80
N VAL A 371 11.07 8.08 -3.06
CA VAL A 371 11.60 6.71 -3.19
C VAL A 371 12.53 6.63 -4.40
N ALA A 372 12.15 7.18 -5.55
CA ALA A 372 13.01 7.25 -6.74
C ALA A 372 14.27 8.07 -6.47
N SER A 373 14.15 9.21 -5.79
CA SER A 373 15.29 10.05 -5.40
C SER A 373 16.26 9.29 -4.48
N ALA A 374 15.74 8.64 -3.43
CA ALA A 374 16.54 7.84 -2.49
C ALA A 374 17.22 6.66 -3.19
N ALA A 375 16.50 5.97 -4.08
CA ALA A 375 17.07 4.90 -4.89
C ALA A 375 18.22 5.41 -5.77
N ASN A 376 18.02 6.53 -6.46
CA ASN A 376 19.04 7.13 -7.31
C ASN A 376 20.26 7.65 -6.53
N VAL A 377 20.09 8.11 -5.29
CA VAL A 377 21.19 8.46 -4.37
C VAL A 377 21.95 7.20 -3.94
N TRP A 378 21.25 6.12 -3.58
CA TRP A 378 21.89 4.85 -3.21
C TRP A 378 22.73 4.26 -4.35
N LEU A 379 22.24 4.39 -5.59
CA LEU A 379 22.93 3.98 -6.80
C LEU A 379 24.17 4.83 -7.14
N GLN A 380 24.44 5.93 -6.43
CA GLN A 380 25.70 6.67 -6.60
C GLN A 380 26.91 5.91 -6.08
N ASP A 381 26.69 4.95 -5.17
CA ASP A 381 27.73 4.02 -4.73
C ASP A 381 27.96 2.93 -5.80
N GLU A 382 29.21 2.76 -6.22
CA GLU A 382 29.57 1.85 -7.30
C GLU A 382 29.27 0.38 -6.96
N GLN A 383 29.43 -0.06 -5.70
CA GLN A 383 29.12 -1.43 -5.30
C GLN A 383 27.62 -1.68 -5.42
N ASN A 384 26.80 -0.72 -5.00
CA ASN A 384 25.35 -0.81 -5.10
C ASN A 384 24.86 -0.80 -6.55
N ALA A 385 25.46 0.04 -7.40
CA ALA A 385 25.17 0.08 -8.83
C ALA A 385 25.57 -1.23 -9.53
N GLN A 386 26.73 -1.80 -9.20
CA GLN A 386 27.16 -3.10 -9.73
C GLN A 386 26.26 -4.23 -9.24
N ALA A 387 25.92 -4.24 -7.95
CA ALA A 387 25.10 -5.28 -7.34
C ALA A 387 23.65 -5.27 -7.83
N SER A 388 23.07 -4.10 -8.12
CA SER A 388 21.71 -3.95 -8.64
C SER A 388 21.60 -3.87 -10.17
N GLY A 389 22.73 -3.62 -10.86
CA GLY A 389 22.79 -3.49 -12.32
C GLY A 389 22.16 -2.21 -12.86
N LEU A 390 21.62 -1.37 -11.97
CA LEU A 390 21.02 -0.05 -12.24
C LEU A 390 22.06 1.05 -12.05
N LYS A 391 21.85 2.19 -12.72
CA LYS A 391 22.67 3.40 -12.60
C LYS A 391 21.85 4.56 -12.03
N PRO A 392 22.51 5.57 -11.46
CA PRO A 392 21.85 6.80 -11.05
C PRO A 392 21.00 7.39 -12.18
N GLY A 393 19.79 7.83 -11.84
CA GLY A 393 18.83 8.45 -12.74
C GLY A 393 17.90 7.46 -13.45
N GLU A 394 18.13 6.15 -13.37
CA GLU A 394 17.35 5.14 -14.09
C GLU A 394 16.08 4.70 -13.35
N VAL A 395 15.94 5.05 -12.07
CA VAL A 395 14.73 4.77 -11.29
C VAL A 395 13.79 5.97 -11.43
N VAL A 396 12.62 5.76 -12.02
CA VAL A 396 11.65 6.83 -12.33
C VAL A 396 10.40 6.68 -11.47
N ALA A 397 9.88 7.80 -10.96
CA ALA A 397 8.61 7.84 -10.24
C ALA A 397 7.42 7.86 -11.21
N ILE A 398 6.42 7.00 -10.98
CA ILE A 398 5.21 6.89 -11.81
C ILE A 398 3.94 7.35 -11.10
N GLY A 399 3.88 7.28 -9.78
CA GLY A 399 2.72 7.73 -9.03
C GLY A 399 2.52 6.98 -7.72
N ASP A 400 1.46 7.36 -7.01
CA ASP A 400 1.21 6.89 -5.65
C ASP A 400 -0.24 6.50 -5.42
N VAL A 401 -0.43 5.53 -4.52
CA VAL A 401 -1.72 5.22 -3.88
C VAL A 401 -1.56 5.39 -2.39
N TYR A 402 -2.47 6.15 -1.76
CA TYR A 402 -2.53 6.30 -0.31
C TYR A 402 -3.90 5.86 0.18
N SER A 403 -3.91 5.01 1.20
CA SER A 403 -5.13 4.58 1.87
C SER A 403 -5.01 4.66 3.38
N VAL A 404 -6.14 4.85 4.04
CA VAL A 404 -6.28 4.80 5.49
C VAL A 404 -7.29 3.73 5.82
N SER A 405 -6.88 2.78 6.65
CA SER A 405 -7.75 1.78 7.24
C SER A 405 -8.08 2.16 8.69
N THR A 406 -9.32 1.96 9.09
CA THR A 406 -9.82 2.26 10.43
C THR A 406 -10.29 0.98 11.08
N ASP A 407 -9.69 0.65 12.22
CA ASP A 407 -10.15 -0.43 13.08
C ASP A 407 -10.85 0.17 14.30
N SER A 408 -11.99 -0.41 14.71
CA SER A 408 -12.59 -0.13 16.01
C SER A 408 -12.00 -1.02 17.08
N ALA A 409 -11.80 -0.46 18.27
CA ALA A 409 -11.45 -1.22 19.45
C ALA A 409 -12.24 -0.75 20.68
N GLN A 410 -12.78 -1.73 21.40
CA GLN A 410 -13.31 -1.73 22.76
C GLN A 410 -14.22 -0.55 23.16
N VAL A 411 -15.51 -0.86 23.26
CA VAL A 411 -16.49 -0.06 23.98
C VAL A 411 -16.35 -0.35 25.46
N VAL A 412 -16.08 0.68 26.26
CA VAL A 412 -16.14 0.60 27.73
C VAL A 412 -17.21 1.57 28.19
N VAL A 413 -18.20 1.05 28.92
CA VAL A 413 -19.27 1.85 29.52
C VAL A 413 -19.20 1.64 31.03
N ARG A 414 -19.15 2.73 31.81
CA ARG A 414 -19.20 2.67 33.28
C ARG A 414 -20.54 3.20 33.76
N ASP A 415 -21.58 2.38 33.64
CA ASP A 415 -22.93 2.83 33.92
C ASP A 415 -23.19 3.14 35.39
N GLN A 416 -23.82 4.28 35.65
CA GLN A 416 -24.41 4.62 36.94
C GLN A 416 -25.92 4.53 36.81
N ASN A 417 -26.58 4.01 37.85
CA ASN A 417 -28.04 3.92 37.86
C ASN A 417 -28.65 5.30 38.17
N LEU A 418 -29.65 5.69 37.38
CA LEU A 418 -30.48 6.84 37.69
C LEU A 418 -31.30 6.57 38.96
N THR A 419 -31.51 7.61 39.76
CA THR A 419 -32.27 7.51 41.01
C THR A 419 -33.56 8.31 40.95
N GLU A 420 -34.56 7.89 41.71
CA GLU A 420 -35.78 8.64 42.00
C GLU A 420 -35.82 8.98 43.49
N GLU A 421 -36.28 10.18 43.82
CA GLU A 421 -36.46 10.62 45.21
C GLU A 421 -37.80 10.13 45.74
N TRP A 422 -37.77 9.32 46.79
CA TRP A 422 -38.95 8.77 47.48
C TRP A 422 -39.13 9.40 48.84
N THR A 423 -40.34 9.88 49.13
CA THR A 423 -40.69 10.35 50.47
C THR A 423 -41.22 9.18 51.30
N VAL A 424 -40.47 8.83 52.35
CA VAL A 424 -40.81 7.72 53.25
C VAL A 424 -41.30 8.26 54.58
N TYR A 425 -42.44 7.77 55.03
CA TYR A 425 -43.01 8.05 56.35
C TYR A 425 -43.03 6.76 57.19
N ILE A 426 -42.80 6.88 58.49
CA ILE A 426 -43.03 5.80 59.44
C ILE A 426 -44.22 6.17 60.33
N LYS A 427 -45.14 5.23 60.53
CA LYS A 427 -46.23 5.36 61.52
C LYS A 427 -46.24 4.16 62.45
N VAL A 428 -46.53 4.38 63.73
CA VAL A 428 -46.90 3.29 64.64
C VAL A 428 -48.34 2.93 64.38
N ARG A 429 -48.66 1.63 64.26
CA ARG A 429 -50.03 1.12 64.20
C ARG A 429 -50.33 0.37 65.50
N TYR A 430 -51.32 0.84 66.23
CA TYR A 430 -51.76 0.26 67.49
C TYR A 430 -52.78 -0.87 67.23
N PRO A 431 -52.95 -1.83 68.16
CA PRO A 431 -53.92 -2.93 68.03
C PRO A 431 -55.37 -2.48 67.80
N ASP A 432 -55.71 -1.26 68.21
CA ASP A 432 -57.03 -0.65 68.04
C ASP A 432 -57.22 0.08 66.69
N GLY A 433 -56.24 -0.02 65.79
CA GLY A 433 -56.26 0.59 64.45
C GLY A 433 -55.85 2.06 64.42
N ARG A 434 -55.56 2.71 65.56
CA ARG A 434 -55.02 4.07 65.57
C ARG A 434 -53.61 4.07 65.00
N THR A 435 -53.26 5.14 64.29
CA THR A 435 -51.89 5.37 63.77
C THR A 435 -51.34 6.70 64.22
N ALA A 436 -50.06 6.75 64.59
CA ALA A 436 -49.36 7.99 64.95
C ALA A 436 -48.01 8.10 64.21
N PRO A 437 -47.52 9.30 63.87
CA PRO A 437 -46.18 9.48 63.30
C PRO A 437 -45.10 8.87 64.21
N ALA A 438 -44.12 8.20 63.61
CA ALA A 438 -43.01 7.58 64.30
C ALA A 438 -41.68 7.97 63.63
N GLU A 439 -40.60 7.56 64.27
CA GLU A 439 -39.24 7.69 63.73
C GLU A 439 -38.50 6.35 63.81
N GLY A 440 -37.52 6.16 62.95
CA GLY A 440 -36.76 4.91 62.88
C GLY A 440 -35.86 4.81 61.66
N ILE A 441 -35.06 3.74 61.59
CA ILE A 441 -34.16 3.47 60.47
C ILE A 441 -34.87 2.58 59.45
N VAL A 442 -34.94 3.04 58.21
CA VAL A 442 -35.39 2.26 57.05
C VAL A 442 -34.17 1.79 56.27
N ARG A 443 -34.10 0.47 56.05
CA ARG A 443 -33.11 -0.15 55.15
C ARG A 443 -33.71 -0.29 53.76
N ALA A 444 -33.03 0.24 52.75
CA ALA A 444 -33.37 0.03 51.35
C ALA A 444 -32.50 -1.07 50.76
N LEU A 445 -33.09 -2.25 50.55
CA LEU A 445 -32.43 -3.42 49.98
C LEU A 445 -32.92 -3.65 48.55
N ARG A 446 -31.99 -3.91 47.64
CA ARG A 446 -32.32 -4.24 46.25
C ARG A 446 -32.79 -5.69 46.16
N ASP A 447 -33.99 -5.91 45.62
CA ASP A 447 -34.62 -7.23 45.52
C ASP A 447 -34.37 -7.87 44.15
N SER A 448 -34.99 -7.31 43.10
CA SER A 448 -34.87 -7.82 41.72
C SER A 448 -34.94 -6.70 40.69
N PRO A 449 -34.32 -6.84 39.50
CA PRO A 449 -34.51 -5.87 38.42
C PRO A 449 -35.95 -5.97 37.87
N ILE A 450 -36.53 -4.84 37.45
CA ILE A 450 -37.86 -4.79 36.79
C ILE A 450 -37.76 -4.51 35.28
N THR A 451 -36.55 -4.49 34.73
CA THR A 451 -36.24 -4.32 33.31
C THR A 451 -35.35 -5.46 32.80
N ASN A 452 -35.33 -5.66 31.48
CA ASN A 452 -34.43 -6.58 30.80
C ASN A 452 -33.79 -5.85 29.59
N PRO A 453 -32.45 -5.67 29.54
CA PRO A 453 -31.45 -6.06 30.54
C PRO A 453 -31.63 -5.34 31.89
N PRO A 454 -31.03 -5.83 32.98
CA PRO A 454 -31.08 -5.15 34.27
C PRO A 454 -30.40 -3.78 34.19
N PRO A 455 -30.88 -2.78 34.95
CA PRO A 455 -30.20 -1.50 35.06
C PRO A 455 -28.87 -1.68 35.84
N PRO A 456 -27.99 -0.66 35.86
CA PRO A 456 -26.75 -0.72 36.61
C PRO A 456 -27.00 -0.92 38.12
N PRO A 457 -26.06 -1.53 38.85
CA PRO A 457 -26.22 -1.70 40.29
C PRO A 457 -26.23 -0.35 41.00
N SER A 458 -27.25 -0.11 41.82
CA SER A 458 -27.28 1.03 42.76
C SER A 458 -26.85 0.62 44.17
N ALA A 459 -26.37 1.58 44.95
CA ALA A 459 -25.97 1.37 46.34
C ALA A 459 -27.20 1.17 47.25
N THR A 460 -27.09 0.28 48.22
CA THR A 460 -28.06 0.13 49.31
C THR A 460 -27.70 1.06 50.45
N SER A 461 -28.68 1.71 51.06
CA SER A 461 -28.47 2.64 52.18
C SER A 461 -29.45 2.40 53.33
N ASP A 462 -28.99 2.72 54.53
CA ASP A 462 -29.82 2.84 55.73
C ASP A 462 -30.08 4.33 55.94
N THR A 463 -31.35 4.72 56.08
CA THR A 463 -31.75 6.13 56.25
C THR A 463 -32.60 6.30 57.51
N TYR A 464 -32.27 7.31 58.31
CA TYR A 464 -33.11 7.72 59.43
C TYR A 464 -34.32 8.50 58.92
N VAL A 465 -35.52 8.05 59.26
CA VAL A 465 -36.78 8.71 58.93
C VAL A 465 -37.34 9.35 60.19
N GLY A 466 -37.47 10.68 60.18
CA GLY A 466 -38.08 11.43 61.27
C GLY A 466 -39.61 11.42 61.20
N ARG A 467 -40.27 12.07 62.18
CA ARG A 467 -41.74 12.13 62.26
C ARG A 467 -42.40 12.83 61.06
N ASP A 468 -41.68 13.74 60.41
CA ASP A 468 -42.14 14.46 59.21
C ASP A 468 -41.79 13.72 57.90
N GLY A 469 -41.23 12.51 58.00
CA GLY A 469 -40.72 11.72 56.88
C GLY A 469 -39.27 12.04 56.52
N ALA A 470 -38.73 11.33 55.53
CA ALA A 470 -37.41 11.59 54.95
C ALA A 470 -37.37 11.21 53.47
N ILE A 471 -36.47 11.83 52.73
CA ILE A 471 -36.22 11.55 51.31
C ILE A 471 -35.15 10.47 51.19
N ILE A 472 -35.44 9.40 50.45
CA ILE A 472 -34.49 8.36 50.10
C ILE A 472 -34.32 8.34 48.57
N ARG A 473 -33.07 8.26 48.08
CA ARG A 473 -32.78 8.11 46.65
C ARG A 473 -32.69 6.64 46.29
N LEU A 474 -33.68 6.13 45.58
CA LEU A 474 -33.75 4.74 45.15
C LEU A 474 -33.39 4.61 43.67
N GLY A 475 -32.62 3.59 43.33
CA GLY A 475 -32.25 3.30 41.96
C GLY A 475 -33.45 2.90 41.09
N LYS A 476 -33.67 3.57 39.96
CA LYS A 476 -34.72 3.24 39.00
C LYS A 476 -34.43 1.91 38.29
N GLY A 477 -35.49 1.22 37.85
CA GLY A 477 -35.42 -0.10 37.20
C GLY A 477 -35.22 -1.27 38.16
N TRP A 478 -35.31 -1.02 39.46
CA TRP A 478 -35.20 -2.03 40.51
C TRP A 478 -36.49 -2.12 41.33
N ARG A 479 -36.81 -3.34 41.75
CA ARG A 479 -37.68 -3.60 42.88
C ARG A 479 -36.87 -3.44 44.16
N TRP A 480 -37.34 -2.60 45.06
CA TRP A 480 -36.73 -2.34 46.35
C TRP A 480 -37.56 -2.91 47.47
N LYS A 481 -36.88 -3.52 48.43
CA LYS A 481 -37.41 -3.93 49.72
C LYS A 481 -37.06 -2.88 50.75
N LEU A 482 -38.05 -2.12 51.20
CA LEU A 482 -37.92 -1.18 52.31
C LEU A 482 -38.29 -1.89 53.61
N LYS A 483 -37.38 -1.87 54.59
CA LYS A 483 -37.56 -2.54 55.89
C LYS A 483 -37.35 -1.56 57.04
N VAL A 484 -38.33 -1.44 57.93
CA VAL A 484 -38.13 -0.72 59.20
C VAL A 484 -37.33 -1.61 60.16
N SER A 485 -36.25 -1.08 60.72
CA SER A 485 -35.30 -1.87 61.55
C SER A 485 -35.83 -2.16 62.96
N SER A 486 -36.86 -1.46 63.41
CA SER A 486 -37.46 -1.61 64.74
C SER A 486 -38.24 -2.93 64.89
N PRO A 487 -38.34 -3.50 66.11
CA PRO A 487 -39.23 -4.64 66.37
C PRO A 487 -40.68 -4.33 65.96
N GLY A 488 -41.34 -5.26 65.28
CA GLY A 488 -42.68 -5.03 64.70
C GLY A 488 -42.68 -4.18 63.43
N GLY A 489 -41.52 -3.83 62.87
CA GLY A 489 -41.38 -3.06 61.64
C GLY A 489 -41.82 -3.81 60.39
N GLU A 490 -42.59 -3.13 59.54
CA GLU A 490 -43.06 -3.63 58.25
C GLU A 490 -41.90 -3.76 57.24
N GLU A 491 -42.03 -4.74 56.36
CA GLU A 491 -41.25 -4.88 55.13
C GLU A 491 -42.17 -4.72 53.93
N ARG A 492 -41.80 -3.86 52.97
CA ARG A 492 -42.60 -3.62 51.77
C ARG A 492 -41.76 -3.59 50.51
N LEU A 493 -42.27 -4.26 49.47
CA LEU A 493 -41.70 -4.21 48.13
C LEU A 493 -42.33 -3.06 47.33
N ILE A 494 -41.49 -2.30 46.64
CA ILE A 494 -41.89 -1.24 45.73
C ILE A 494 -41.11 -1.34 44.42
N ASP A 495 -41.77 -1.00 43.32
CA ASP A 495 -41.13 -0.89 42.01
C ASP A 495 -40.74 0.57 41.80
N VAL A 496 -39.51 0.82 41.35
CA VAL A 496 -39.02 2.18 41.08
C VAL A 496 -38.69 2.28 39.58
N PRO A 497 -39.23 3.25 38.82
CA PRO A 497 -40.07 4.37 39.28
C PRO A 497 -41.55 4.01 39.50
N GLN A 498 -42.23 4.74 40.37
CA GLN A 498 -43.68 4.67 40.60
C GLN A 498 -44.26 6.03 41.02
N ASP A 499 -45.47 6.36 40.56
CA ASP A 499 -46.17 7.61 40.87
C ASP A 499 -47.43 7.34 41.73
N PRO A 500 -47.63 7.99 42.90
CA PRO A 500 -46.70 8.92 43.57
C PRO A 500 -45.48 8.22 44.21
N PRO A 501 -44.28 8.84 44.22
CA PRO A 501 -43.08 8.29 44.86
C PRO A 501 -43.11 8.53 46.38
N THR A 502 -44.14 7.99 47.03
CA THR A 502 -44.38 8.16 48.46
C THR A 502 -44.86 6.86 49.08
N ILE A 503 -44.31 6.53 50.24
CA ILE A 503 -44.68 5.32 50.97
C ILE A 503 -44.75 5.58 52.47
N THR A 504 -45.74 4.96 53.11
CA THR A 504 -45.82 4.87 54.58
C THR A 504 -45.56 3.44 54.99
N LEU A 505 -44.60 3.25 55.90
CA LEU A 505 -44.26 1.98 56.53
C LEU A 505 -44.75 1.98 57.98
N TYR A 506 -45.18 0.82 58.47
CA TYR A 506 -45.71 0.71 59.82
C TYR A 506 -44.76 0.02 60.81
N ILE A 507 -44.88 0.39 62.09
CA ILE A 507 -44.37 -0.38 63.23
C ILE A 507 -45.59 -0.86 64.01
N ASP A 508 -45.80 -2.17 64.04
CA ASP A 508 -46.90 -2.79 64.76
C ASP A 508 -46.55 -3.00 66.24
N VAL A 509 -47.34 -2.41 67.13
CA VAL A 509 -47.20 -2.64 68.57
C VAL A 509 -47.84 -3.98 68.91
N VAL A 510 -47.00 -4.98 69.19
CA VAL A 510 -47.48 -6.28 69.66
C VAL A 510 -47.91 -6.13 71.13
N PRO A 511 -49.13 -6.55 71.51
CA PRO A 511 -49.53 -6.58 72.91
C PRO A 511 -48.57 -7.48 73.71
N PRO A 512 -48.23 -7.13 74.97
CA PRO A 512 -47.46 -8.05 75.80
C PRO A 512 -48.18 -9.41 75.88
N PRO A 513 -47.45 -10.55 75.90
CA PRO A 513 -48.06 -11.86 76.07
C PRO A 513 -48.91 -11.85 77.36
N ALA A 514 -50.14 -12.34 77.26
CA ALA A 514 -51.03 -12.41 78.41
C ALA A 514 -50.38 -13.24 79.53
N PRO A 515 -50.53 -12.81 80.80
CA PRO A 515 -49.86 -13.44 81.95
C PRO A 515 -50.29 -14.88 82.20
#